data_AF-A0A2H0UW67-F1
#
_entry.id   AF-A0A2H0UW67-F1
#
_cell.length_a   1.000
_cell.length_b   1.000
_cell.length_c   1.000
_cell.angle_alpha   90.00
_cell.angle_beta   90.00
_cell.angle_gamma   90.00
#
_symmetry.space_group_name_H-M   'P 1'
#
loop_
_entity.id
_entity.type
_entity.pdbx_description
1 polymer ?
#
loop_
_entity_poly.entity_id
_entity_poly.type
_entity_poly.pdbx_seq_one_letter_code
_entity_poly.pdbx_strand_id
1 'polypeptide(L)'
;MAITSPTDFLHFDLKGIVNSSVPKEFGTDGYTIDIKTMNASGVLLETISAMSFFLQKGGDFTLSGTATITQGDGVTGANIANGQTMNIFLGSPMTGPTEKTLTFTGSNTAAYSFTGLTAGEYFMFTDPTITLTQAVGGAADFEGLMMPEPIRLSANTVKNLTIKRQDAGIGTAVTIKLTGDFSTNSAADDVDIFANSPSGYRMKTAGDVSSVTNSMVATLYLPDGRWNVGMGPAMPKGPMAGPPSMPDWMPPMPVGVEISGATVKENSGTANDGIIVFNIATQQKQNLYGKVVDGTGAGIAD
;
A
#
# COMPACT_ATOMS: atom_id res chain seq x y z
N MET A 1 0.10 -20.44 22.93
CA MET A 1 -1.37 -20.37 22.89
C MET A 1 -1.78 -19.06 23.54
N ALA A 2 -2.47 -18.19 22.81
CA ALA A 2 -3.06 -17.00 23.40
C ALA A 2 -4.22 -17.47 24.30
N ILE A 3 -4.24 -17.00 25.55
CA ILE A 3 -5.36 -17.25 26.47
C ILE A 3 -6.44 -16.24 26.10
N THR A 4 -7.58 -16.72 25.61
CA THR A 4 -8.69 -15.88 25.15
C THR A 4 -9.88 -15.98 26.09
N SER A 5 -10.55 -14.87 26.36
CA SER A 5 -11.83 -14.80 27.07
C SER A 5 -13.02 -14.72 26.09
N PRO A 6 -14.26 -15.04 26.52
CA PRO A 6 -15.45 -15.01 25.65
C PRO A 6 -15.80 -13.65 25.04
N THR A 7 -15.13 -12.57 25.44
CA THR A 7 -15.38 -11.20 24.96
C THR A 7 -14.18 -10.61 24.21
N ASP A 8 -13.14 -11.41 23.95
CA ASP A 8 -11.95 -10.92 23.27
C ASP A 8 -12.22 -10.77 21.77
N PHE A 9 -11.98 -9.58 21.23
CA PHE A 9 -11.95 -9.38 19.79
C PHE A 9 -10.64 -9.93 19.23
N LEU A 10 -10.75 -11.00 18.45
CA LEU A 10 -9.60 -11.65 17.82
C LEU A 10 -9.50 -11.20 16.36
N HIS A 11 -8.36 -10.63 16.00
CA HIS A 11 -7.99 -10.35 14.62
C HIS A 11 -6.80 -11.24 14.24
N PHE A 12 -6.93 -11.97 13.15
CA PHE A 12 -5.83 -12.75 12.59
C PHE A 12 -5.95 -12.80 11.07
N ASP A 13 -4.81 -12.70 10.40
CA ASP A 13 -4.69 -12.83 8.96
C ASP A 13 -4.13 -14.20 8.60
N LEU A 14 -4.80 -14.86 7.65
CA LEU A 14 -4.33 -16.10 7.04
C LEU A 14 -3.66 -15.78 5.71
N LYS A 15 -2.33 -15.90 5.68
CA LYS A 15 -1.50 -15.69 4.47
C LYS A 15 -0.91 -17.01 3.99
N GLY A 16 -0.67 -17.12 2.68
CA GLY A 16 0.09 -18.22 2.09
C GLY A 16 -0.72 -19.47 1.75
N ILE A 17 -2.05 -19.37 1.65
CA ILE A 17 -2.87 -20.44 1.09
C ILE A 17 -2.52 -20.56 -0.40
N VAL A 18 -1.90 -21.69 -0.77
CA VAL A 18 -1.60 -22.04 -2.16
C VAL A 18 -2.69 -22.97 -2.71
N ASN A 19 -2.81 -23.03 -4.04
CA ASN A 19 -3.72 -23.97 -4.69
C ASN A 19 -3.42 -25.40 -4.21
N SER A 20 -4.44 -26.05 -3.63
CA SER A 20 -4.34 -27.42 -3.12
C SER A 20 -4.24 -28.41 -4.28
N SER A 21 -3.57 -29.55 -4.05
CA SER A 21 -3.60 -30.69 -4.98
C SER A 21 -4.98 -31.34 -5.07
N VAL A 22 -5.85 -31.07 -4.09
CA VAL A 22 -7.25 -31.49 -4.06
C VAL A 22 -8.12 -30.27 -4.38
N PRO A 23 -8.57 -30.08 -5.62
CA PRO A 23 -9.39 -28.91 -5.96
C PRO A 23 -10.75 -28.98 -5.23
N LYS A 24 -11.16 -27.85 -4.67
CA LYS A 24 -12.55 -27.62 -4.25
C LYS A 24 -13.06 -26.38 -4.98
N GLU A 25 -13.60 -26.64 -6.16
CA GLU A 25 -14.11 -25.63 -7.09
C GLU A 25 -15.55 -25.22 -6.73
N PHE A 26 -16.11 -24.27 -7.47
CA PHE A 26 -17.46 -23.74 -7.25
C PHE A 26 -18.59 -24.80 -7.29
N GLY A 27 -18.33 -26.00 -7.81
CA GLY A 27 -19.25 -27.15 -7.79
C GLY A 27 -19.07 -28.11 -6.60
N THR A 28 -18.21 -27.77 -5.64
CA THR A 28 -17.94 -28.58 -4.43
C THR A 28 -18.35 -27.79 -3.17
N ASP A 29 -18.23 -28.40 -1.99
CA ASP A 29 -18.54 -27.70 -0.72
C ASP A 29 -17.52 -26.59 -0.36
N GLY A 30 -16.43 -26.45 -1.12
CA GLY A 30 -15.34 -25.52 -0.81
C GLY A 30 -14.52 -25.93 0.41
N TYR A 31 -13.45 -25.18 0.66
CA TYR A 31 -12.67 -25.23 1.89
C TYR A 31 -13.28 -24.32 2.93
N THR A 32 -13.33 -24.75 4.18
CA THR A 32 -13.76 -23.93 5.32
C THR A 32 -12.61 -23.82 6.30
N ILE A 33 -12.62 -22.75 7.09
CA ILE A 33 -11.70 -22.56 8.20
C ILE A 33 -12.52 -22.59 9.48
N ASP A 34 -12.21 -23.53 10.36
CA ASP A 34 -12.77 -23.57 11.70
C ASP A 34 -11.85 -22.82 12.66
N ILE A 35 -12.36 -21.74 13.23
CA ILE A 35 -11.69 -20.94 14.23
C ILE A 35 -12.16 -21.44 15.59
N LYS A 36 -11.23 -21.96 16.39
CA LYS A 36 -11.54 -22.54 17.70
C LYS A 36 -10.84 -21.75 18.80
N THR A 37 -11.61 -21.19 19.72
CA THR A 37 -11.08 -20.58 20.94
C THR A 37 -11.10 -21.60 22.07
N MET A 38 -10.07 -21.58 22.91
CA MET A 38 -9.95 -22.48 24.05
C MET A 38 -9.61 -21.70 25.31
N ASN A 39 -10.07 -22.17 26.46
CA ASN A 39 -9.65 -21.62 27.74
C ASN A 39 -8.20 -22.04 28.08
N ALA A 40 -7.65 -21.48 29.16
CA ALA A 40 -6.30 -21.78 29.62
C ALA A 40 -6.05 -23.27 29.96
N SER A 41 -7.12 -24.05 30.17
CA SER A 41 -7.06 -25.50 30.43
C SER A 41 -7.26 -26.35 29.17
N GLY A 42 -7.33 -25.73 27.98
CA GLY A 42 -7.51 -26.42 26.70
C GLY A 42 -8.94 -26.87 26.41
N VAL A 43 -9.93 -26.40 27.18
CA VAL A 43 -11.35 -26.66 26.91
C VAL A 43 -11.84 -25.71 25.82
N LEU A 44 -12.47 -26.26 24.79
CA LEU A 44 -13.09 -25.51 23.71
C LEU A 44 -14.17 -24.57 24.26
N LEU A 45 -14.06 -23.28 23.93
CA LEU A 45 -15.03 -22.26 24.29
C LEU A 45 -16.01 -22.01 23.15
N GLU A 46 -15.48 -21.79 21.95
CA GLU A 46 -16.28 -21.45 20.77
C GLU A 46 -15.66 -22.08 19.51
N THR A 47 -16.52 -22.38 18.54
CA THR A 47 -16.10 -22.68 17.17
C THR A 47 -16.91 -21.81 16.21
N ILE A 48 -16.21 -21.02 15.41
CA ILE A 48 -16.79 -20.26 14.31
C ILE A 48 -16.23 -20.85 13.03
N SER A 49 -17.12 -21.34 12.16
CA SER A 49 -16.73 -21.75 10.82
C SER A 49 -16.86 -20.56 9.87
N ALA A 50 -15.77 -20.21 9.20
CA ALA A 50 -15.78 -19.20 8.16
C ALA A 50 -16.59 -19.68 6.94
N MET A 51 -17.07 -18.73 6.13
CA MET A 51 -17.65 -19.04 4.82
C MET A 51 -16.68 -19.85 3.95
N SER A 52 -17.23 -20.75 3.14
CA SER A 52 -16.42 -21.56 2.23
C SER A 52 -15.66 -20.67 1.23
N PHE A 53 -14.39 -21.01 1.00
CA PHE A 53 -13.58 -20.46 -0.08
C PHE A 53 -13.17 -21.60 -1.03
N PHE A 54 -12.98 -21.27 -2.30
CA PHE A 54 -12.76 -22.26 -3.35
C PHE A 54 -11.32 -22.19 -3.83
N LEU A 55 -10.67 -23.34 -3.98
CA LEU A 55 -9.33 -23.46 -4.54
C LEU A 55 -9.40 -24.35 -5.77
N GLN A 56 -8.97 -23.82 -6.91
CA GLN A 56 -8.82 -24.61 -8.14
C GLN A 56 -7.57 -25.47 -8.10
N LYS A 57 -7.52 -26.47 -8.98
CA LYS A 57 -6.31 -27.28 -9.18
C LYS A 57 -5.20 -26.35 -9.66
N GLY A 58 -4.00 -26.45 -9.06
CA GLY A 58 -2.82 -25.77 -9.58
C GLY A 58 -2.56 -26.15 -11.05
N GLY A 59 -2.19 -25.18 -11.87
CA GLY A 59 -1.88 -25.40 -13.28
C GLY A 59 -0.38 -25.64 -13.52
N ASP A 60 -0.02 -25.95 -14.76
CA ASP A 60 1.36 -26.28 -15.13
C ASP A 60 2.16 -25.07 -15.61
N PHE A 61 1.56 -23.88 -15.63
CA PHE A 61 2.19 -22.69 -16.20
C PHE A 61 3.00 -21.90 -15.17
N THR A 62 4.01 -21.24 -15.70
CA THR A 62 4.89 -20.33 -14.98
C THR A 62 4.87 -18.96 -15.64
N LEU A 63 4.70 -17.92 -14.83
CA LEU A 63 4.95 -16.54 -15.20
C LEU A 63 6.23 -16.09 -14.49
N SER A 64 7.28 -15.77 -15.25
CA SER A 64 8.56 -15.33 -14.70
C SER A 64 9.07 -14.08 -15.38
N GLY A 65 10.11 -13.48 -14.82
CA GLY A 65 10.77 -12.35 -15.45
C GLY A 65 11.85 -11.73 -14.58
N THR A 66 12.40 -10.64 -15.09
CA THR A 66 13.38 -9.82 -14.38
C THR A 66 12.83 -8.41 -14.21
N ALA A 67 12.81 -7.93 -12.97
CA ALA A 67 12.63 -6.52 -12.66
C ALA A 67 13.98 -5.80 -12.79
N THR A 68 13.99 -4.73 -13.57
CA THR A 68 15.18 -3.91 -13.84
C THR A 68 14.95 -2.50 -13.32
N ILE A 69 15.85 -2.05 -12.45
CA ILE A 69 15.87 -0.71 -11.89
C ILE A 69 16.60 0.22 -12.86
N THR A 70 15.96 1.34 -13.16
CA THR A 70 16.51 2.42 -13.98
C THR A 70 16.36 3.77 -13.26
N GLN A 71 17.16 4.74 -13.67
CA GLN A 71 16.96 6.15 -13.34
C GLN A 71 15.66 6.66 -13.99
N GLY A 72 15.24 7.87 -13.67
CA GLY A 72 13.96 8.37 -14.18
C GLY A 72 13.88 8.47 -15.71
N ASP A 73 15.02 8.69 -16.36
CA ASP A 73 15.14 8.68 -17.83
C ASP A 73 14.90 7.30 -18.47
N GLY A 74 14.90 6.22 -17.67
CA GLY A 74 14.71 4.85 -18.13
C GLY A 74 15.94 4.22 -18.79
N VAL A 75 17.12 4.84 -18.72
CA VAL A 75 18.31 4.41 -19.48
C VAL A 75 19.34 3.71 -18.59
N THR A 76 19.89 4.41 -17.59
CA THR A 76 20.95 3.87 -16.73
C THR A 76 20.35 3.38 -15.43
N GLY A 77 20.72 2.21 -14.92
CA GLY A 77 20.28 1.72 -13.61
C GLY A 77 21.33 1.93 -12.53
N ALA A 78 20.89 2.30 -11.33
CA ALA A 78 21.73 2.21 -10.14
C ALA A 78 21.66 0.79 -9.57
N ASN A 79 22.81 0.24 -9.18
CA ASN A 79 22.83 -1.03 -8.45
C ASN A 79 22.12 -0.86 -7.11
N ILE A 80 21.32 -1.85 -6.73
CA ILE A 80 20.63 -1.89 -5.45
C ILE A 80 21.50 -2.66 -4.45
N ALA A 81 21.55 -2.18 -3.20
CA ALA A 81 22.31 -2.80 -2.13
C ALA A 81 21.86 -4.26 -1.92
N ASN A 82 22.81 -5.12 -1.57
CA ASN A 82 22.55 -6.53 -1.37
C ASN A 82 21.52 -6.75 -0.24
N GLY A 83 20.54 -7.62 -0.48
CA GLY A 83 19.51 -7.98 0.50
C GLY A 83 18.31 -7.04 0.54
N GLN A 84 18.29 -5.97 -0.27
CA GLN A 84 17.07 -5.18 -0.44
C GLN A 84 16.02 -5.98 -1.19
N THR A 85 14.75 -5.73 -0.88
CA THR A 85 13.63 -6.49 -1.44
C THR A 85 12.51 -5.59 -1.92
N MET A 86 11.73 -6.09 -2.88
CA MET A 86 10.46 -5.50 -3.29
C MET A 86 9.44 -6.60 -3.52
N ASN A 87 8.15 -6.28 -3.41
CA ASN A 87 7.09 -7.23 -3.67
C ASN A 87 6.45 -6.99 -5.04
N ILE A 88 6.15 -8.08 -5.74
CA ILE A 88 5.28 -8.10 -6.92
C ILE A 88 4.04 -8.89 -6.56
N PHE A 89 2.90 -8.36 -6.95
CA PHE A 89 1.60 -8.98 -6.78
C PHE A 89 1.04 -9.46 -8.12
N LEU A 90 0.40 -10.62 -8.07
CA LEU A 90 -0.30 -11.22 -9.19
C LEU A 90 -1.72 -11.55 -8.73
N GLY A 91 -2.68 -10.73 -9.15
CA GLY A 91 -4.10 -10.97 -8.91
C GLY A 91 -4.71 -11.83 -10.01
N SER A 92 -5.61 -12.74 -9.66
CA SER A 92 -6.52 -13.37 -10.62
C SER A 92 -7.91 -13.47 -10.01
N PRO A 93 -8.99 -13.27 -10.79
CA PRO A 93 -10.34 -13.61 -10.35
C PRO A 93 -10.49 -15.07 -9.93
N MET A 94 -9.62 -15.96 -10.43
CA MET A 94 -9.71 -17.42 -10.22
C MET A 94 -8.90 -17.92 -9.01
N THR A 95 -7.76 -17.29 -8.71
CA THR A 95 -6.85 -17.73 -7.63
C THR A 95 -6.70 -16.72 -6.50
N GLY A 96 -7.29 -15.53 -6.63
CA GLY A 96 -7.03 -14.42 -5.71
C GLY A 96 -5.63 -13.80 -5.89
N PRO A 97 -5.24 -12.87 -5.01
CA PRO A 97 -3.93 -12.23 -5.04
C PRO A 97 -2.82 -13.17 -4.54
N THR A 98 -1.76 -13.28 -5.32
CA THR A 98 -0.53 -13.99 -4.97
C THR A 98 0.61 -12.98 -4.89
N GLU A 99 1.55 -13.17 -3.97
CA GLU A 99 2.68 -12.26 -3.77
C GLU A 99 4.00 -13.01 -3.95
N LYS A 100 4.99 -12.32 -4.53
CA LYS A 100 6.38 -12.74 -4.53
C LYS A 100 7.29 -11.61 -4.09
N THR A 101 8.19 -11.92 -3.17
CA THR A 101 9.29 -11.04 -2.79
C THR A 101 10.48 -11.29 -3.70
N LEU A 102 10.99 -10.22 -4.28
CA LEU A 102 12.20 -10.20 -5.10
C LEU A 102 13.34 -9.70 -4.22
N THR A 103 14.52 -10.29 -4.37
CA THR A 103 15.71 -9.89 -3.63
C THR A 103 16.80 -9.43 -4.58
N PHE A 104 17.32 -8.24 -4.37
CA PHE A 104 18.46 -7.71 -5.12
C PHE A 104 19.78 -8.19 -4.51
N THR A 105 20.70 -8.65 -5.35
CA THR A 105 21.99 -9.22 -4.95
C THR A 105 23.17 -8.32 -5.29
N GLY A 106 23.01 -7.00 -5.10
CA GLY A 106 24.04 -6.02 -5.50
C GLY A 106 23.96 -5.55 -6.96
N SER A 107 22.95 -6.00 -7.71
CA SER A 107 22.66 -5.64 -9.10
C SER A 107 21.50 -4.63 -9.18
N ASN A 108 21.32 -3.98 -10.33
CA ASN A 108 20.10 -3.24 -10.65
C ASN A 108 18.96 -4.16 -11.13
N THR A 109 19.13 -5.47 -11.07
CA THR A 109 18.13 -6.46 -11.50
C THR A 109 17.81 -7.48 -10.42
N ALA A 110 16.56 -7.95 -10.40
CA ALA A 110 16.11 -9.07 -9.58
C ALA A 110 15.11 -9.94 -10.36
N ALA A 111 15.26 -11.25 -10.28
CA ALA A 111 14.36 -12.20 -10.96
C ALA A 111 13.16 -12.58 -10.07
N TYR A 112 12.04 -12.90 -10.70
CA TYR A 112 10.84 -13.41 -10.04
C TYR A 112 10.21 -14.57 -10.82
N SER A 113 9.41 -15.37 -10.11
CA SER A 113 8.68 -16.50 -10.71
C SER A 113 7.43 -16.84 -9.91
N PHE A 114 6.29 -16.88 -10.60
CA PHE A 114 5.02 -17.45 -10.16
C PHE A 114 4.82 -18.78 -10.89
N THR A 115 4.72 -19.87 -10.14
CA THR A 115 4.52 -21.23 -10.67
C THR A 115 3.16 -21.77 -10.23
N GLY A 116 2.70 -22.85 -10.86
CA GLY A 116 1.43 -23.47 -10.47
C GLY A 116 0.20 -22.76 -11.04
N LEU A 117 0.39 -21.93 -12.09
CA LEU A 117 -0.66 -21.09 -12.65
C LEU A 117 -1.48 -21.85 -13.69
N THR A 118 -2.79 -21.66 -13.65
CA THR A 118 -3.73 -22.17 -14.67
C THR A 118 -3.82 -21.19 -15.84
N ALA A 119 -4.33 -21.66 -16.99
CA ALA A 119 -4.68 -20.78 -18.09
C ALA A 119 -5.74 -19.77 -17.62
N GLY A 120 -5.56 -18.47 -17.90
CA GLY A 120 -6.50 -17.46 -17.43
C GLY A 120 -5.98 -16.03 -17.52
N GLU A 121 -6.77 -15.13 -16.94
CA GLU A 121 -6.44 -13.71 -16.80
C GLU A 121 -5.82 -13.43 -15.43
N TYR A 122 -4.67 -12.76 -15.48
CA TYR A 122 -3.93 -12.30 -14.32
C TYR A 122 -3.69 -10.80 -14.44
N PHE A 123 -3.51 -10.13 -13.31
CA PHE A 123 -3.25 -8.72 -13.21
C PHE A 123 -2.00 -8.53 -12.36
N MET A 124 -0.94 -7.99 -12.95
CA MET A 124 0.33 -7.79 -12.26
C MET A 124 0.47 -6.32 -11.82
N PHE A 125 0.86 -6.12 -10.56
CA PHE A 125 1.05 -4.79 -9.98
C PHE A 125 2.09 -4.84 -8.85
N THR A 126 2.52 -3.68 -8.39
CA THR A 126 3.40 -3.52 -7.23
C THR A 126 2.80 -2.47 -6.29
N ASP A 127 3.45 -2.24 -5.14
CA ASP A 127 3.19 -1.03 -4.37
C ASP A 127 3.41 0.22 -5.25
N PRO A 128 2.64 1.32 -5.06
CA PRO A 128 2.75 2.52 -5.89
C PRO A 128 4.15 3.15 -5.87
N THR A 129 4.81 3.07 -4.72
CA THR A 129 6.18 3.53 -4.51
C THR A 129 6.97 2.47 -3.78
N ILE A 130 8.15 2.18 -4.31
CA ILE A 130 9.07 1.18 -3.78
C ILE A 130 10.30 1.96 -3.30
N THR A 131 10.63 1.85 -2.02
CA THR A 131 11.85 2.45 -1.46
C THR A 131 12.95 1.38 -1.40
N LEU A 132 14.05 1.58 -2.10
CA LEU A 132 15.21 0.68 -2.10
C LEU A 132 16.48 1.44 -1.76
N THR A 133 17.36 0.82 -1.00
CA THR A 133 18.71 1.33 -0.77
C THR A 133 19.61 1.02 -1.96
N GLN A 134 20.13 2.04 -2.62
CA GLN A 134 21.14 1.87 -3.67
C GLN A 134 22.48 1.45 -3.07
N ALA A 135 23.27 0.69 -3.82
CA ALA A 135 24.63 0.30 -3.42
C ALA A 135 25.53 1.53 -3.16
N VAL A 136 25.25 2.64 -3.85
CA VAL A 136 25.86 3.95 -3.65
C VAL A 136 24.76 5.01 -3.68
N GLY A 137 24.77 5.94 -2.73
CA GLY A 137 23.81 7.07 -2.73
C GLY A 137 22.57 6.89 -1.85
N GLY A 138 22.50 5.83 -1.04
CA GLY A 138 21.48 5.65 0.00
C GLY A 138 20.10 5.25 -0.53
N ALA A 139 19.08 5.43 0.31
CA ALA A 139 17.68 5.13 -0.03
C ALA A 139 17.17 6.04 -1.16
N ALA A 140 16.46 5.44 -2.10
CA ALA A 140 15.75 6.14 -3.16
C ALA A 140 14.38 5.51 -3.39
N ASP A 141 13.46 6.32 -3.90
CA ASP A 141 12.11 5.92 -4.23
C ASP A 141 12.01 5.64 -5.74
N PHE A 142 11.20 4.63 -6.07
CA PHE A 142 10.99 4.16 -7.43
C PHE A 142 9.49 4.07 -7.72
N GLU A 143 9.11 4.35 -8.97
CA GLU A 143 7.75 4.24 -9.49
C GLU A 143 7.38 2.76 -9.66
N GLY A 144 6.41 2.32 -8.87
CA GLY A 144 5.81 1.01 -9.03
C GLY A 144 4.76 0.95 -10.14
N LEU A 145 4.30 -0.27 -10.42
CA LEU A 145 3.23 -0.56 -11.37
C LEU A 145 1.88 -0.43 -10.68
N MET A 146 1.39 0.81 -10.60
CA MET A 146 0.14 1.16 -9.90
C MET A 146 -1.14 0.79 -10.65
N MET A 147 -1.07 0.68 -11.98
CA MET A 147 -2.20 0.18 -12.78
C MET A 147 -1.97 -1.29 -13.04
N PRO A 148 -2.86 -2.19 -12.56
CA PRO A 148 -2.70 -3.61 -12.78
C PRO A 148 -2.63 -3.94 -14.27
N GLU A 149 -1.50 -4.51 -14.70
CA GLU A 149 -1.29 -4.86 -16.10
C GLU A 149 -1.92 -6.23 -16.39
N PRO A 150 -2.88 -6.32 -17.33
CA PRO A 150 -3.51 -7.60 -17.65
C PRO A 150 -2.52 -8.51 -18.41
N ILE A 151 -2.47 -9.77 -18.00
CA ILE A 151 -1.68 -10.83 -18.61
C ILE A 151 -2.64 -12.00 -18.87
N ARG A 152 -2.81 -12.35 -20.15
CA ARG A 152 -3.49 -13.59 -20.54
C ARG A 152 -2.48 -14.72 -20.62
N LEU A 153 -2.58 -15.66 -19.69
CA LEU A 153 -1.70 -16.81 -19.62
C LEU A 153 -2.33 -18.00 -20.35
N SER A 154 -1.63 -18.51 -21.37
CA SER A 154 -1.99 -19.74 -22.08
C SER A 154 -0.82 -20.73 -22.22
N ALA A 155 0.37 -20.33 -21.74
CA ALA A 155 1.60 -21.08 -21.73
C ALA A 155 2.58 -20.42 -20.75
N ASN A 156 3.73 -21.05 -20.51
CA ASN A 156 4.83 -20.41 -19.79
C ASN A 156 5.19 -19.08 -20.45
N THR A 157 5.21 -18.02 -19.66
CA THR A 157 5.33 -16.64 -20.15
C THR A 157 6.45 -15.91 -19.40
N VAL A 158 7.25 -15.15 -20.13
CA VAL A 158 8.27 -14.27 -19.57
C VAL A 158 7.81 -12.83 -19.71
N LYS A 159 7.78 -12.09 -18.60
CA LYS A 159 7.40 -10.68 -18.54
C LYS A 159 8.44 -9.88 -17.76
N ASN A 160 9.26 -9.11 -18.46
CA ASN A 160 10.22 -8.23 -17.80
C ASN A 160 9.55 -6.94 -17.34
N LEU A 161 10.10 -6.35 -16.28
CA LEU A 161 9.62 -5.10 -15.69
C LEU A 161 10.73 -4.07 -15.66
N THR A 162 10.38 -2.82 -15.92
CA THR A 162 11.26 -1.68 -15.71
C THR A 162 10.65 -0.80 -14.62
N ILE A 163 11.42 -0.59 -13.56
CA ILE A 163 11.02 0.18 -12.38
C ILE A 163 11.92 1.42 -12.35
N LYS A 164 11.33 2.59 -12.59
CA LYS A 164 12.05 3.85 -12.77
C LYS A 164 12.21 4.58 -11.46
N ARG A 165 13.36 5.21 -11.24
CA ARG A 165 13.57 6.08 -10.08
C ARG A 165 12.67 7.31 -10.14
N GLN A 166 12.15 7.71 -8.98
CA GLN A 166 11.51 8.99 -8.81
C GLN A 166 12.58 10.07 -8.63
N ASP A 167 13.04 10.63 -9.75
CA ASP A 167 14.01 11.71 -9.80
C ASP A 167 13.66 12.74 -10.90
N ALA A 168 14.55 13.70 -11.14
CA ALA A 168 14.35 14.75 -12.14
C ALA A 168 14.19 14.23 -13.58
N GLY A 169 14.52 12.96 -13.85
CA GLY A 169 14.31 12.32 -15.14
C GLY A 169 12.85 11.97 -15.44
N ILE A 170 11.98 11.85 -14.42
CA ILE A 170 10.54 11.60 -14.62
C ILE A 170 9.66 12.85 -14.48
N GLY A 171 10.17 13.94 -13.92
CA GLY A 171 9.35 15.13 -13.70
C GLY A 171 10.01 16.21 -12.84
N THR A 172 9.24 17.26 -12.57
CA THR A 172 9.66 18.42 -11.77
C THR A 172 9.45 18.14 -10.28
N ALA A 173 10.45 18.50 -9.47
CA ALA A 173 10.40 18.29 -8.03
C ALA A 173 9.40 19.23 -7.36
N VAL A 174 8.51 18.66 -6.57
CA VAL A 174 7.55 19.36 -5.69
C VAL A 174 7.83 18.95 -4.26
N THR A 175 8.18 19.91 -3.42
CA THR A 175 8.57 19.67 -2.02
C THR A 175 7.37 19.81 -1.10
N ILE A 176 7.20 18.88 -0.17
CA ILE A 176 6.07 18.89 0.75
C ILE A 176 6.56 19.19 2.17
N LYS A 177 5.94 20.18 2.80
CA LYS A 177 6.21 20.59 4.17
C LYS A 177 4.96 20.51 5.03
N LEU A 178 5.14 20.04 6.27
CA LEU A 178 4.05 19.90 7.22
C LEU A 178 4.22 20.84 8.41
N THR A 179 3.11 21.31 8.94
CA THR A 179 3.02 22.07 10.20
C THR A 179 1.81 21.59 11.00
N GLY A 180 2.03 21.19 12.24
CA GLY A 180 1.00 20.66 13.15
C GLY A 180 1.42 19.38 13.85
N ASP A 181 0.48 18.79 14.61
CA ASP A 181 0.67 17.55 15.35
C ASP A 181 0.02 16.38 14.60
N PHE A 182 0.85 15.43 14.15
CA PHE A 182 0.45 14.23 13.40
C PHE A 182 0.55 12.98 14.27
N SER A 183 0.18 13.09 15.55
CA SER A 183 0.18 11.96 16.47
C SER A 183 -1.24 11.48 16.80
N THR A 184 -1.40 10.17 16.94
CA THR A 184 -2.61 9.53 17.45
C THR A 184 -2.30 8.83 18.76
N ASN A 185 -3.07 9.12 19.82
CA ASN A 185 -2.80 8.61 21.18
C ASN A 185 -1.34 8.84 21.65
N SER A 186 -0.75 10.00 21.29
CA SER A 186 0.64 10.37 21.62
C SER A 186 1.73 9.53 20.95
N ALA A 187 1.40 8.69 19.97
CA ALA A 187 2.35 8.05 19.07
C ALA A 187 2.39 8.80 17.74
N ALA A 188 3.59 8.97 17.16
CA ALA A 188 3.74 9.58 15.84
C ALA A 188 3.08 8.70 14.77
N ASP A 189 2.37 9.32 13.83
CA ASP A 189 1.71 8.59 12.74
C ASP A 189 2.56 8.59 11.48
N ASP A 190 2.35 7.56 10.66
CA ASP A 190 2.79 7.58 9.26
C ASP A 190 1.80 8.42 8.43
N VAL A 191 2.33 9.30 7.58
CA VAL A 191 1.55 10.21 6.73
C VAL A 191 1.80 9.88 5.27
N ASP A 192 0.75 9.47 4.55
CA ASP A 192 0.79 9.32 3.10
C ASP A 192 0.59 10.67 2.42
N ILE A 193 1.52 11.00 1.53
CA ILE A 193 1.52 12.19 0.71
C ILE A 193 1.32 11.72 -0.72
N PHE A 194 0.26 12.20 -1.38
CA PHE A 194 -0.11 11.71 -2.69
C PHE A 194 -0.37 12.83 -3.69
N ALA A 195 -0.17 12.54 -4.97
CA ALA A 195 -0.53 13.42 -6.07
C ALA A 195 -1.33 12.61 -7.10
N ASN A 196 -2.51 13.11 -7.47
CA ASN A 196 -3.37 12.49 -8.47
C ASN A 196 -3.55 13.42 -9.67
N SER A 197 -3.40 12.87 -10.87
CA SER A 197 -3.62 13.51 -12.16
C SER A 197 -4.22 12.49 -13.13
N PRO A 198 -4.94 12.92 -14.18
CA PRO A 198 -5.22 12.05 -15.33
C PRO A 198 -3.97 11.39 -15.94
N SER A 199 -2.79 11.98 -15.76
CA SER A 199 -1.51 11.43 -16.23
C SER A 199 -0.88 10.40 -15.29
N GLY A 200 -1.42 10.20 -14.08
CA GLY A 200 -0.96 9.16 -13.16
C GLY A 200 -1.17 9.50 -11.69
N TYR A 201 -0.60 8.64 -10.85
CA TYR A 201 -0.63 8.78 -9.40
C TYR A 201 0.80 8.73 -8.84
N ARG A 202 1.05 9.44 -7.75
CA ARG A 202 2.32 9.40 -7.00
C ARG A 202 1.99 9.36 -5.52
N MET A 203 2.75 8.61 -4.75
CA MET A 203 2.54 8.50 -3.30
C MET A 203 3.87 8.34 -2.58
N LYS A 204 4.01 8.93 -1.40
CA LYS A 204 5.15 8.71 -0.52
C LYS A 204 4.68 8.75 0.91
N THR A 205 5.03 7.72 1.66
CA THR A 205 4.78 7.67 3.10
C THR A 205 5.93 8.36 3.82
N ALA A 206 5.63 9.40 4.59
CA ALA A 206 6.53 9.96 5.59
C ALA A 206 6.25 9.22 6.91
N GLY A 207 7.23 8.47 7.40
CA GLY A 207 7.07 7.67 8.61
C GLY A 207 7.31 8.47 9.90
N ASP A 208 6.69 8.04 10.99
CA ASP A 208 6.90 8.55 12.35
C ASP A 208 6.83 10.10 12.46
N VAL A 209 5.83 10.70 11.84
CA VAL A 209 5.65 12.16 11.86
C VAL A 209 4.96 12.56 13.17
N SER A 210 5.67 13.33 14.00
CA SER A 210 5.13 13.88 15.25
C SER A 210 4.73 15.35 15.08
N SER A 211 4.78 16.14 16.16
CA SER A 211 4.59 17.59 16.07
C SER A 211 5.76 18.25 15.32
N VAL A 212 5.45 18.82 14.15
CA VAL A 212 6.43 19.44 13.26
C VAL A 212 6.04 20.87 12.89
N THR A 213 7.03 21.70 12.57
CA THR A 213 6.82 23.08 12.11
C THR A 213 7.63 23.32 10.85
N ASN A 214 6.94 23.62 9.74
CA ASN A 214 7.54 23.88 8.43
C ASN A 214 8.59 22.82 8.02
N SER A 215 8.36 21.56 8.41
CA SER A 215 9.32 20.48 8.22
C SER A 215 9.14 19.84 6.86
N MET A 216 10.23 19.67 6.11
CA MET A 216 10.22 18.93 4.85
C MET A 216 10.11 17.44 5.14
N VAL A 217 9.07 16.81 4.60
CA VAL A 217 8.78 15.38 4.82
C VAL A 217 8.88 14.55 3.55
N ALA A 218 8.71 15.16 2.38
CA ALA A 218 8.78 14.47 1.10
C ALA A 218 9.12 15.39 -0.07
N THR A 219 9.57 14.77 -1.15
CA THR A 219 9.64 15.37 -2.48
C THR A 219 8.94 14.42 -3.44
N LEU A 220 8.03 14.93 -4.26
CA LEU A 220 7.39 14.21 -5.35
C LEU A 220 7.95 14.71 -6.68
N TYR A 221 8.22 13.83 -7.63
CA TYR A 221 8.61 14.20 -8.99
C TYR A 221 7.40 14.04 -9.91
N LEU A 222 6.86 15.17 -10.36
CA LEU A 222 5.62 15.24 -11.12
C LEU A 222 5.90 15.69 -12.56
N PRO A 223 5.54 14.90 -13.58
CA PRO A 223 5.64 15.35 -14.97
C PRO A 223 4.60 16.45 -15.27
N ASP A 224 4.78 17.10 -16.41
CA ASP A 224 3.88 18.14 -16.93
C ASP A 224 2.41 17.70 -16.86
N GLY A 225 1.57 18.60 -16.36
CA GLY A 225 0.15 18.31 -16.16
C GLY A 225 -0.44 18.99 -14.93
N ARG A 226 -1.70 18.67 -14.67
CA ARG A 226 -2.46 19.19 -13.52
C ARG A 226 -2.63 18.11 -12.48
N TRP A 227 -2.12 18.38 -11.29
CA TRP A 227 -2.06 17.47 -10.17
C TRP A 227 -2.88 18.03 -9.00
N ASN A 228 -3.58 17.15 -8.29
CA ASN A 228 -4.09 17.44 -6.96
C ASN A 228 -3.18 16.75 -5.96
N VAL A 229 -2.43 17.52 -5.20
CA VAL A 229 -1.52 17.02 -4.16
C VAL A 229 -2.24 17.07 -2.82
N GLY A 230 -2.26 15.96 -2.10
CA GLY A 230 -2.91 15.82 -0.80
C GLY A 230 -2.05 15.05 0.20
N MET A 231 -2.56 14.95 1.41
CA MET A 231 -2.01 14.12 2.48
C MET A 231 -3.15 13.38 3.20
N GLY A 232 -2.81 12.29 3.87
CA GLY A 232 -3.73 11.53 4.70
C GLY A 232 -3.00 10.53 5.60
N PRO A 233 -3.70 9.90 6.56
CA PRO A 233 -3.12 8.80 7.34
C PRO A 233 -2.65 7.70 6.40
N ALA A 234 -1.51 7.10 6.70
CA ALA A 234 -0.92 6.09 5.83
C ALA A 234 -1.83 4.88 5.67
N MET A 235 -2.04 4.44 4.43
CA MET A 235 -2.80 3.23 4.15
C MET A 235 -1.95 2.00 4.51
N PRO A 236 -2.55 0.97 5.15
CA PRO A 236 -1.86 -0.29 5.32
C PRO A 236 -1.48 -0.87 3.95
N LYS A 237 -0.30 -1.47 3.85
CA LYS A 237 0.25 -1.98 2.57
C LYS A 237 -0.19 -3.42 2.32
N GLY A 238 -0.33 -3.78 1.04
CA GLY A 238 -0.60 -5.15 0.59
C GLY A 238 -2.05 -5.41 0.14
N PRO A 239 -2.29 -6.57 -0.50
CA PRO A 239 -3.54 -6.86 -1.23
C PRO A 239 -4.77 -7.11 -0.34
N MET A 240 -4.56 -7.31 0.96
CA MET A 240 -5.61 -7.55 1.96
C MET A 240 -5.56 -6.52 3.10
N ALA A 241 -4.95 -5.37 2.85
CA ALA A 241 -4.88 -4.28 3.81
C ALA A 241 -6.28 -3.80 4.22
N GLY A 242 -6.56 -3.81 5.53
CA GLY A 242 -7.76 -3.22 6.10
C GLY A 242 -7.77 -1.69 5.99
N PRO A 243 -8.87 -1.03 6.41
CA PRO A 243 -8.90 0.43 6.47
C PRO A 243 -7.79 0.95 7.41
N PRO A 244 -7.21 2.14 7.13
CA PRO A 244 -6.24 2.75 8.03
C PRO A 244 -6.86 2.98 9.40
N SER A 245 -6.03 2.95 10.45
CA SER A 245 -6.45 3.41 11.77
C SER A 245 -6.89 4.87 11.67
N MET A 246 -8.02 5.20 12.29
CA MET A 246 -8.52 6.57 12.27
C MET A 246 -7.55 7.47 13.04
N PRO A 247 -6.96 8.51 12.40
CA PRO A 247 -6.05 9.42 13.07
C PRO A 247 -6.79 10.42 13.99
N ASP A 248 -6.05 11.04 14.90
CA ASP A 248 -6.52 12.14 15.75
C ASP A 248 -6.50 13.52 15.06
N TRP A 249 -6.10 13.57 13.79
CA TRP A 249 -6.01 14.77 12.96
C TRP A 249 -6.80 14.59 11.65
N MET A 250 -7.17 15.69 11.00
CA MET A 250 -7.90 15.66 9.74
C MET A 250 -7.00 16.18 8.62
N PRO A 251 -6.87 15.49 7.47
CA PRO A 251 -6.13 16.04 6.36
C PRO A 251 -6.79 17.33 5.85
N PRO A 252 -6.01 18.38 5.53
CA PRO A 252 -6.53 19.57 4.88
C PRO A 252 -6.95 19.28 3.43
N MET A 253 -7.60 20.25 2.78
CA MET A 253 -7.96 20.12 1.37
C MET A 253 -6.71 19.96 0.48
N PRO A 254 -6.76 19.10 -0.56
CA PRO A 254 -5.69 19.00 -1.54
C PRO A 254 -5.40 20.33 -2.23
N VAL A 255 -4.13 20.52 -2.61
CA VAL A 255 -3.64 21.68 -3.34
C VAL A 255 -3.57 21.35 -4.82
N GLY A 256 -4.18 22.19 -5.65
CA GLY A 256 -4.03 22.12 -7.10
C GLY A 256 -2.67 22.64 -7.53
N VAL A 257 -1.97 21.86 -8.35
CA VAL A 257 -0.63 22.14 -8.86
C VAL A 257 -0.62 21.95 -10.36
N GLU A 258 -0.09 22.92 -11.10
CA GLU A 258 0.12 22.84 -12.55
C GLU A 258 1.62 22.86 -12.84
N ILE A 259 2.10 21.80 -13.50
CA ILE A 259 3.49 21.64 -13.91
C ILE A 259 3.60 21.89 -15.42
N SER A 260 4.51 22.76 -15.81
CA SER A 260 4.83 23.06 -17.21
C SER A 260 6.34 23.25 -17.36
N GLY A 261 7.04 22.19 -17.79
CA GLY A 261 8.49 22.13 -17.74
C GLY A 261 8.98 22.27 -16.29
N ALA A 262 9.98 23.14 -16.07
CA ALA A 262 10.52 23.39 -14.73
C ALA A 262 9.65 24.34 -13.88
N THR A 263 8.54 24.86 -14.42
CA THR A 263 7.66 25.78 -13.69
C THR A 263 6.59 25.01 -12.93
N VAL A 264 6.44 25.35 -11.64
CA VAL A 264 5.36 24.86 -10.77
C VAL A 264 4.42 26.05 -10.48
N LYS A 265 3.12 25.82 -10.62
CA LYS A 265 2.08 26.80 -10.30
C LYS A 265 1.10 26.25 -9.28
N GLU A 266 1.00 26.93 -8.15
CA GLU A 266 0.36 26.50 -6.93
C GLU A 266 0.25 27.68 -5.96
N ASN A 267 -0.60 27.56 -4.95
CA ASN A 267 -0.74 28.58 -3.91
C ASN A 267 -1.11 27.96 -2.57
N SER A 268 -0.12 27.43 -1.85
CA SER A 268 -0.28 26.83 -0.51
C SER A 268 0.51 27.54 0.58
N GLY A 269 1.15 28.65 0.24
CA GLY A 269 2.06 29.43 1.07
C GLY A 269 2.63 30.58 0.25
N THR A 270 3.88 30.46 -0.17
CA THR A 270 4.43 31.30 -1.25
C THR A 270 3.91 30.77 -2.58
N ALA A 271 3.51 31.66 -3.49
CA ALA A 271 3.02 31.24 -4.79
C ALA A 271 4.17 30.86 -5.74
N ASN A 272 4.02 29.75 -6.45
CA ASN A 272 4.90 29.30 -7.54
C ASN A 272 6.37 29.06 -7.15
N ASP A 273 6.62 28.56 -5.93
CA ASP A 273 7.94 28.20 -5.43
C ASP A 273 8.22 26.68 -5.45
N GLY A 274 7.22 25.87 -5.85
CA GLY A 274 7.32 24.42 -5.88
C GLY A 274 7.30 23.77 -4.49
N ILE A 275 6.91 24.52 -3.45
CA ILE A 275 6.80 24.05 -2.08
C ILE A 275 5.33 24.05 -1.68
N ILE A 276 4.82 22.87 -1.33
CA ILE A 276 3.48 22.70 -0.82
C ILE A 276 3.51 22.63 0.70
N VAL A 277 2.77 23.51 1.36
CA VAL A 277 2.66 23.53 2.81
C VAL A 277 1.26 23.08 3.23
N PHE A 278 1.21 21.99 4.00
CA PHE A 278 0.00 21.57 4.70
C PHE A 278 0.10 21.96 6.17
N ASN A 279 -0.88 22.73 6.64
CA ASN A 279 -0.92 23.23 8.00
C ASN A 279 -2.20 22.78 8.71
N ILE A 280 -2.03 21.95 9.74
CA ILE A 280 -3.10 21.49 10.63
C ILE A 280 -2.98 22.04 12.05
N ALA A 281 -2.02 22.95 12.32
CA ALA A 281 -1.75 23.44 13.67
C ALA A 281 -2.93 24.18 14.33
N THR A 282 -3.87 24.68 13.52
CA THR A 282 -5.10 25.33 14.02
C THR A 282 -6.27 24.38 14.19
N GLN A 283 -6.11 23.09 13.84
CA GLN A 283 -7.15 22.10 14.08
C GLN A 283 -7.34 21.91 15.59
N GLN A 284 -8.58 21.75 15.98
CA GLN A 284 -8.97 21.50 17.37
C GLN A 284 -9.75 20.19 17.39
N LYS A 285 -9.30 19.24 18.21
CA LYS A 285 -10.06 18.01 18.46
C LYS A 285 -11.37 18.38 19.15
N GLN A 286 -12.48 18.20 18.45
CA GLN A 286 -13.81 18.38 19.03
C GLN A 286 -14.39 17.01 19.38
N ASN A 287 -14.70 16.79 20.66
CA ASN A 287 -15.42 15.60 21.08
C ASN A 287 -16.92 15.85 20.95
N LEU A 288 -17.61 15.10 20.09
CA LEU A 288 -19.07 15.04 20.09
C LEU A 288 -19.52 13.95 21.05
N TYR A 289 -20.20 14.34 22.11
CA TYR A 289 -20.85 13.41 23.03
C TYR A 289 -22.33 13.27 22.63
N GLY A 290 -22.69 12.11 22.06
CA GLY A 290 -24.07 11.74 21.81
C GLY A 290 -24.64 10.92 22.97
N LYS A 291 -25.92 11.10 23.30
CA LYS A 291 -26.65 10.24 24.23
C LYS A 291 -27.82 9.60 23.49
N VAL A 292 -27.94 8.27 23.58
CA VAL A 292 -29.15 7.57 23.13
C VAL A 292 -30.18 7.68 24.26
N VAL A 293 -31.33 8.25 23.92
CA VAL A 293 -32.44 8.42 24.86
C VAL A 293 -33.69 7.72 24.33
N ASP A 294 -34.56 7.29 25.23
CA ASP A 294 -35.88 6.77 24.87
C ASP A 294 -36.84 7.89 24.45
N GLY A 295 -38.09 7.53 24.13
CA GLY A 295 -39.14 8.49 23.76
C GLY A 295 -39.53 9.49 24.86
N THR A 296 -38.99 9.35 26.07
CA THR A 296 -39.15 10.27 27.20
C THR A 296 -37.90 11.11 27.48
N GLY A 297 -36.82 10.91 26.72
CA GLY A 297 -35.54 11.60 26.93
C GLY A 297 -34.67 10.97 28.04
N ALA A 298 -35.09 9.83 28.62
CA ALA A 298 -34.27 9.10 29.57
C ALA A 298 -33.17 8.34 28.83
N GLY A 299 -31.96 8.32 29.39
CA GLY A 299 -30.87 7.53 28.80
C GLY A 299 -31.21 6.05 28.85
N ILE A 300 -31.12 5.37 27.72
CA ILE A 300 -31.19 3.91 27.70
C ILE A 300 -29.91 3.42 28.38
N ALA A 301 -30.03 2.74 29.51
CA ALA A 301 -28.88 2.15 30.20
C ALA A 301 -28.28 1.04 29.32
N ASP A 302 -26.95 0.93 29.31
CA ASP A 302 -26.24 -0.20 28.68
C ASP A 302 -26.34 -1.48 29.51
#